data_AF-J9C053-F1
#
_entry.id   AF-J9C053-F1
#
_cell.length_a   1.000
_cell.length_b   1.000
_cell.length_c   1.000
_cell.angle_alpha   90.00
_cell.angle_beta   90.00
_cell.angle_gamma   90.00
#
_symmetry.space_group_name_H-M   'P 1'
#
loop_
_entity.id
_entity.type
_entity.pdbx_description
1 polymer ?
#
loop_
_entity_poly.entity_id
_entity_poly.type
_entity_poly.pdbx_seq_one_letter_code
_entity_poly.pdbx_strand_id
1 'polypeptide(L)'
;MKAGPMRYRLELLRPEKRVDEYGSESVTYIHAGTIHAERVKAAGVRSEEVGEHFPAYSVSWNVRDAHPVAENWRVRQVSPPGQPYTYTVTSVI
;
A
#
# COMPACT_ATOMS: atom_id res chain seq x y z
N MET A 1 9.94 21.06 -3.83
CA MET A 1 9.61 19.75 -4.45
C MET A 1 8.44 19.95 -5.40
N LYS A 2 8.58 19.64 -6.69
CA LYS A 2 7.47 19.73 -7.66
C LYS A 2 6.83 18.34 -7.73
N ALA A 3 5.61 18.19 -7.20
CA ALA A 3 4.86 16.95 -7.38
C ALA A 3 4.63 16.73 -8.87
N GLY A 4 4.98 15.55 -9.39
CA GLY A 4 4.66 15.16 -10.75
C GLY A 4 3.16 14.93 -10.93
N PRO A 5 2.73 14.47 -12.11
CA PRO A 5 1.32 14.28 -12.39
C PRO A 5 0.77 13.18 -11.46
N MET A 6 -0.08 13.56 -10.50
CA MET A 6 -0.76 12.65 -9.55
C MET A 6 -1.82 11.77 -10.24
N ARG A 7 -1.36 11.01 -11.23
CA ARG A 7 -2.14 10.25 -12.21
C ARG A 7 -2.80 9.03 -11.58
N TYR A 8 -2.20 8.48 -10.54
CA TYR A 8 -2.68 7.25 -9.91
C TYR A 8 -3.66 7.58 -8.81
N ARG A 9 -4.55 6.61 -8.55
CA ARG A 9 -5.44 6.65 -7.39
C ARG A 9 -5.14 5.48 -6.49
N LEU A 10 -4.93 5.79 -5.22
CA LEU A 10 -4.67 4.82 -4.16
C LEU A 10 -5.82 4.86 -3.18
N GLU A 11 -6.31 3.69 -2.83
CA GLU A 11 -7.20 3.49 -1.70
C GLU A 11 -6.38 3.18 -0.45
N LEU A 12 -6.58 3.99 0.59
CA LEU A 12 -5.93 3.84 1.88
C LEU A 12 -6.74 2.89 2.76
N LEU A 13 -6.06 1.89 3.31
CA LEU A 13 -6.65 0.88 4.16
C LEU A 13 -5.94 0.90 5.52
N ARG A 14 -6.63 1.38 6.55
CA ARG A 14 -6.12 1.51 7.91
C ARG A 14 -6.24 0.18 8.65
N PRO A 15 -5.19 -0.29 9.35
CA PRO A 15 -5.29 -1.49 10.17
C PRO A 15 -6.13 -1.20 11.43
N GLU A 16 -7.07 -2.09 11.72
CA GLU A 16 -7.88 -2.10 12.93
C GLU A 16 -7.65 -3.45 13.62
N LYS A 17 -7.09 -3.39 14.83
CA LYS A 17 -6.96 -4.56 15.70
C LYS A 17 -8.33 -4.92 16.25
N ARG A 18 -8.72 -6.17 16.10
CA ARG A 18 -9.90 -6.74 16.74
C ARG A 18 -9.47 -7.90 17.63
N VAL A 19 -10.03 -7.91 18.83
CA VAL A 19 -9.94 -9.03 19.76
C VAL A 19 -11.32 -9.67 19.76
N ASP A 20 -11.40 -10.97 19.46
CA ASP A 20 -12.65 -11.69 19.56
C ASP A 20 -13.00 -12.05 21.02
N GLU A 21 -14.19 -12.60 21.24
CA GLU A 21 -14.67 -13.00 22.56
C GLU A 21 -13.80 -14.10 23.22
N TYR A 22 -12.94 -14.76 22.44
CA TYR A 22 -12.04 -15.82 22.89
C TYR A 22 -10.58 -15.34 23.05
N GLY A 23 -10.31 -14.03 22.88
CA GLY A 23 -8.99 -13.44 23.05
C GLY A 23 -8.05 -13.58 21.85
N SER A 24 -8.55 -13.99 20.68
CA SER A 24 -7.76 -14.04 19.44
C SER A 24 -7.61 -12.64 18.86
N GLU A 25 -6.36 -12.24 18.58
CA GLU A 25 -6.05 -10.98 17.92
C GLU A 25 -6.05 -11.15 16.40
N SER A 26 -6.87 -10.34 15.71
CA SER A 26 -6.88 -10.26 14.25
C SER A 26 -6.70 -8.81 13.81
N VAL A 27 -6.05 -8.63 12.66
CA VAL A 27 -5.90 -7.31 12.03
C VAL A 27 -6.80 -7.26 10.80
N THR A 28 -7.83 -6.44 10.90
CA THR A 28 -8.69 -6.10 9.77
C THR A 28 -8.24 -4.80 9.14
N TYR A 29 -8.54 -4.59 7.87
CA TYR A 29 -8.16 -3.37 7.15
C TYR A 29 -9.42 -2.65 6.70
N ILE A 30 -9.64 -1.45 7.23
CA ILE A 30 -10.82 -0.64 6.93
C ILE A 30 -10.48 0.48 5.95
N HIS A 31 -11.42 0.80 5.07
CA HIS A 31 -11.26 1.90 4.12
C HIS A 31 -11.14 3.24 4.84
N ALA A 32 -10.03 3.94 4.64
CA ALA A 32 -9.77 5.25 5.21
C ALA A 32 -9.99 6.39 4.20
N GLY A 33 -9.89 6.11 2.91
CA GLY A 33 -10.15 7.10 1.86
C GLY A 33 -9.50 6.72 0.53
N THR A 34 -9.75 7.52 -0.50
CA THR A 34 -9.10 7.40 -1.81
C THR A 34 -8.37 8.69 -2.15
N ILE A 35 -7.10 8.58 -2.52
CA ILE A 35 -6.21 9.73 -2.75
C ILE A 35 -5.57 9.67 -4.13
N HIS A 36 -5.15 10.84 -4.61
CA HIS A 36 -4.31 10.96 -5.78
C HIS A 36 -2.84 10.81 -5.40
N ALA A 37 -2.08 10.08 -6.22
CA ALA A 37 -0.67 9.81 -5.97
C ALA A 37 0.16 9.84 -7.26
N GLU A 38 1.43 10.15 -7.11
CA GLU A 38 2.45 10.02 -8.15
C GLU A 38 3.34 8.82 -7.82
N ARG A 39 3.58 7.95 -8.80
CA ARG A 39 4.53 6.83 -8.64
C ARG A 39 5.94 7.31 -8.93
N VAL A 40 6.80 7.34 -7.91
CA VAL A 40 8.19 7.79 -8.02
C VAL A 40 9.09 6.67 -8.53
N LYS A 41 8.93 5.47 -7.96
CA LYS A 41 9.75 4.31 -8.27
C LYS A 41 8.91 3.05 -8.17
N ALA A 42 9.11 2.12 -9.10
CA ALA A 42 8.64 0.76 -8.98
C ALA A 42 9.84 -0.15 -9.24
N ALA A 43 10.14 -1.02 -8.28
CA ALA A 43 11.23 -1.98 -8.37
C ALA A 43 10.68 -3.38 -8.07
N GLY A 44 11.15 -4.36 -8.84
CA GLY A 44 10.82 -5.76 -8.64
C GLY A 44 12.11 -6.56 -8.67
N VAL A 45 12.32 -7.37 -7.64
CA VAL A 45 13.33 -8.43 -7.65
C VAL A 45 12.60 -9.76 -7.66
N ARG A 46 13.06 -10.67 -8.50
CA ARG A 46 12.63 -12.06 -8.51
C ARG A 46 13.80 -12.88 -7.98
N SER A 47 13.56 -13.69 -6.96
CA SER A 47 14.46 -14.76 -6.55
C SER A 47 13.74 -16.10 -6.62
N GLU A 48 14.51 -17.14 -6.90
CA GLU A 48 14.09 -18.54 -6.82
C GLU A 48 14.85 -19.18 -5.68
N GLU A 49 14.14 -19.72 -4.70
CA GLU A 49 14.71 -20.42 -3.55
C GLU A 49 13.89 -21.68 -3.30
N VAL A 50 14.53 -22.85 -3.18
CA VAL A 50 13.84 -24.15 -3.02
C VAL A 50 12.80 -24.42 -4.13
N GLY A 51 13.00 -23.86 -5.33
CA GLY A 51 12.06 -24.00 -6.46
C GLY A 51 10.79 -23.16 -6.36
N GLU A 52 10.65 -22.34 -5.32
CA GLU A 52 9.55 -21.39 -5.16
C GLU A 52 9.93 -20.01 -5.70
N HIS A 53 8.97 -19.31 -6.29
CA HIS A 53 9.15 -17.95 -6.79
C HIS A 53 8.84 -16.94 -5.68
N PHE A 54 9.84 -16.12 -5.33
CA PHE A 54 9.70 -15.04 -4.34
C PHE A 54 9.77 -13.67 -5.04
N PRO A 55 8.63 -13.14 -5.52
CA PRO A 55 8.57 -11.80 -6.08
C PRO A 55 8.60 -10.74 -4.97
N ALA A 56 9.66 -9.94 -4.93
CA ALA A 56 9.76 -8.77 -4.06
C ALA A 56 9.50 -7.49 -4.88
N TYR A 57 8.24 -7.04 -4.89
CA TYR A 57 7.85 -5.78 -5.52
C TYR A 57 7.74 -4.66 -4.50
N SER A 58 8.43 -3.55 -4.75
CA SER A 58 8.36 -2.33 -3.95
C SER A 58 8.00 -1.13 -4.83
N VAL A 59 7.17 -0.23 -4.31
CA VAL A 59 6.73 0.96 -5.02
C VAL A 59 6.78 2.15 -4.07
N SER A 60 7.38 3.24 -4.52
CA SER A 60 7.43 4.52 -3.80
C SER A 60 6.45 5.49 -4.44
N TRP A 61 5.66 6.14 -3.60
CA TRP A 61 4.61 7.06 -4.00
C TRP A 61 4.81 8.42 -3.34
N ASN A 62 4.62 9.49 -4.11
CA ASN A 62 4.41 10.83 -3.55
C ASN A 62 2.91 11.06 -3.39
N VAL A 63 2.51 11.49 -2.20
CA VAL A 63 1.13 11.85 -1.84
C VAL A 63 1.11 13.25 -1.25
N ARG A 64 -0.06 13.88 -1.21
CA ARG A 64 -0.21 15.17 -0.52
C ARG A 64 -0.26 14.94 1.00
N ASP A 65 0.42 15.81 1.74
CA ASP A 65 0.50 15.80 3.21
C ASP A 65 -0.86 15.89 3.91
N ALA A 66 -1.88 16.42 3.24
CA ALA A 66 -3.24 16.52 3.78
C ALA A 66 -3.91 15.16 4.09
N HIS A 67 -3.30 14.03 3.72
CA HIS A 67 -3.88 12.70 3.88
C HIS A 67 -3.15 11.91 4.96
N PRO A 68 -3.84 11.39 6.00
CA PRO A 68 -3.21 10.57 7.02
C PRO A 68 -2.84 9.21 6.43
N VAL A 69 -1.54 8.89 6.43
CA VAL A 69 -0.98 7.58 6.08
C VAL A 69 0.08 7.25 7.12
N ALA A 70 0.13 6.01 7.57
CA ALA A 70 1.16 5.54 8.49
C ALA A 70 1.68 4.16 8.09
N GLU A 71 2.77 3.73 8.72
CA GLU A 71 3.31 2.38 8.58
C GLU A 71 2.27 1.32 8.95
N ASN A 72 2.40 0.13 8.35
CA ASN A 72 1.47 -1.00 8.48
C ASN A 72 0.07 -0.75 7.89
N TRP A 73 -0.20 0.42 7.32
CA TRP A 73 -1.36 0.59 6.46
C TRP A 73 -1.19 -0.21 5.18
N ARG A 74 -2.30 -0.52 4.53
CA ARG A 74 -2.29 -1.05 3.17
C ARG A 74 -2.75 0.03 2.21
N VAL A 75 -2.20 -0.02 1.01
CA VAL A 75 -2.64 0.82 -0.11
C VAL A 75 -3.02 -0.08 -1.27
N ARG A 76 -4.21 0.15 -1.83
CA ARG A 76 -4.68 -0.56 -3.01
C ARG A 76 -4.66 0.38 -4.20
N GLN A 77 -3.92 0.02 -5.26
CA GLN A 77 -3.92 0.79 -6.49
C GLN A 77 -5.24 0.52 -7.24
N VAL A 78 -6.03 1.57 -7.48
CA VAL A 78 -7.34 1.47 -8.14
C VAL A 78 -7.38 2.16 -9.51
N SER A 79 -6.40 3.02 -9.81
CA SER A 79 -6.25 3.65 -11.13
C SER A 79 -4.77 3.69 -11.54
N PRO A 80 -4.42 3.40 -12.82
CA PRO A 80 -5.33 3.04 -13.92
C PRO A 80 -6.00 1.66 -13.73
N PRO A 81 -7.18 1.42 -14.34
CA PRO A 81 -7.88 0.14 -14.25
C PRO A 81 -7.01 -1.05 -14.71
N GLY A 82 -7.24 -2.23 -14.14
CA GLY A 82 -6.53 -3.46 -14.52
C GLY A 82 -5.27 -3.79 -13.71
N GLN A 83 -4.96 -3.03 -12.66
CA GLN A 83 -3.81 -3.28 -11.77
C GLN A 83 -4.24 -3.32 -10.29
N PRO A 84 -4.94 -4.39 -9.83
CA PRO A 84 -5.41 -4.50 -8.45
C PRO A 84 -4.30 -4.93 -7.50
N TYR A 85 -3.20 -4.17 -7.45
CA TYR A 85 -2.10 -4.45 -6.53
C TYR A 85 -2.41 -3.85 -5.16
N THR A 86 -2.24 -4.66 -4.13
CA THR A 86 -2.28 -4.23 -2.73
C THR A 86 -0.86 -4.25 -2.19
N TYR A 87 -0.42 -3.14 -1.62
CA TYR A 87 0.88 -2.99 -1.02
C TYR A 87 0.73 -2.72 0.48
N THR A 88 1.69 -3.19 1.27
CA THR A 88 1.82 -2.79 2.68
C THR A 88 2.79 -1.61 2.76
N VAL A 89 2.41 -0.57 3.50
CA VAL A 89 3.25 0.60 3.75
C VAL A 89 4.34 0.21 4.76
N THR A 90 5.58 0.21 4.30
CA THR A 90 6.75 -0.14 5.12
C THR A 90 7.46 1.08 5.70
N SER A 91 7.31 2.27 5.09
CA SER A 91 7.92 3.51 5.55
C SER A 91 7.16 4.72 5.00
N VAL A 92 7.16 5.83 5.75
CA VAL A 92 6.68 7.15 5.32
C VAL A 92 7.81 8.14 5.61
N ILE A 93 8.16 8.97 4.61
CA ILE A 93 9.34 9.87 4.62
C ILE A 93 8.87 11.30 4.43
#